data_AF-A0A1Y1K295-F1
#
_entry.id   AF-A0A1Y1K295-F1
#
_cell.length_a   1.000
_cell.length_b   1.000
_cell.length_c   1.000
_cell.angle_alpha   90.00
_cell.angle_beta   90.00
_cell.angle_gamma   90.00
#
_symmetry.space_group_name_H-M   'P 1'
#
loop_
_entity.id
_entity.type
_entity.pdbx_description
1 polymer ?
#
loop_
_entity_poly.entity_id
_entity_poly.type
_entity_poly.pdbx_seq_one_letter_code
_entity_poly.pdbx_strand_id
1 'polypeptide(L)'
;TIARWTTCTTMVDYESVAGGDKFGNMFIVRCPQKASEEADEEQSGLHLMNARDYLHGTSQRLDLMCHFYTQDIPTSMAKTSLVVGGQDVLLWSGLMGTIGVFIPLISREDADFFQSLESHLRTEDPPLAGRDHLMYRS
;
A
#
# COMPACT_ATOMS: atom_id res chain seq x y z
N THR A 1 -16.59 -5.35 0.30
CA THR A 1 -15.58 -4.73 -0.58
C THR A 1 -15.50 -3.25 -0.24
N ILE A 2 -14.34 -2.61 -0.46
CA ILE A 2 -14.16 -1.16 -0.28
C ILE A 2 -13.89 -0.52 -1.64
N ALA A 3 -14.35 0.70 -1.86
CA ALA A 3 -14.11 1.44 -3.09
C ALA A 3 -12.86 2.30 -2.95
N ARG A 4 -11.92 2.19 -3.90
CA ARG A 4 -10.74 3.05 -4.01
C ARG A 4 -10.85 3.84 -5.31
N TRP A 5 -10.73 5.17 -5.21
CA TRP A 5 -10.82 6.07 -6.35
C TRP A 5 -9.43 6.32 -6.91
N THR A 6 -8.87 5.26 -7.47
CA THR A 6 -7.45 5.15 -7.82
C THR A 6 -7.00 6.29 -8.75
N THR A 7 -5.86 6.89 -8.42
CA THR A 7 -5.22 7.97 -9.19
C THR A 7 -3.91 7.53 -9.82
N CYS A 8 -3.15 6.66 -9.16
CA CYS A 8 -1.92 6.07 -9.67
C CYS A 8 -1.70 4.67 -9.09
N THR A 9 -0.93 3.83 -9.80
CA THR A 9 -0.57 2.48 -9.36
C THR A 9 0.84 2.12 -9.82
N THR A 10 1.47 1.16 -9.14
CA THR A 10 2.68 0.49 -9.59
C THR A 10 2.75 -0.92 -9.00
N MET A 11 3.28 -1.89 -9.76
CA MET A 11 3.55 -3.21 -9.23
C MET A 11 4.85 -3.18 -8.40
N VAL A 12 4.81 -3.72 -7.19
CA VAL A 12 6.01 -3.79 -6.32
C VAL A 12 6.66 -5.17 -6.37
N ASP A 13 5.87 -6.21 -6.59
CA ASP A 13 6.28 -7.58 -6.92
C ASP A 13 5.22 -8.20 -7.86
N TYR A 14 5.30 -9.50 -8.15
CA TYR A 14 4.33 -10.18 -9.02
C TYR A 14 2.91 -10.17 -8.44
N GLU A 15 2.78 -10.24 -7.11
CA GLU A 15 1.51 -10.44 -6.41
C GLU A 15 0.88 -9.15 -5.89
N SER A 16 1.67 -8.08 -5.82
CA SER A 16 1.36 -6.91 -5.01
C SER A 16 1.39 -5.63 -5.83
N VAL A 17 0.33 -4.84 -5.68
CA VAL A 17 0.16 -3.55 -6.33
C VAL A 17 0.07 -2.48 -5.26
N ALA A 18 0.93 -1.48 -5.35
CA ALA A 18 0.81 -0.25 -4.61
C ALA A 18 -0.05 0.74 -5.41
N GLY A 19 -0.85 1.53 -4.72
CA GLY A 19 -1.72 2.51 -5.35
C GLY A 19 -2.04 3.69 -4.44
N GLY A 20 -2.42 4.79 -5.08
CA GLY A 20 -2.96 5.98 -4.42
C GLY A 20 -4.38 6.26 -4.88
N ASP A 21 -5.14 7.02 -4.09
CA ASP A 21 -6.49 7.46 -4.48
C ASP A 21 -6.74 8.96 -4.27
N LYS A 22 -7.83 9.45 -4.89
CA LYS A 22 -8.20 10.87 -4.91
C LYS A 22 -8.48 11.49 -3.54
N PHE A 23 -8.59 10.67 -2.49
CA PHE A 23 -8.84 11.14 -1.14
C PHE A 23 -7.55 11.33 -0.33
N GLY A 24 -6.38 11.08 -0.92
CA GLY A 24 -5.10 11.25 -0.24
C GLY A 24 -4.67 10.02 0.54
N ASN A 25 -5.08 8.83 0.10
CA ASN A 25 -4.62 7.57 0.67
C ASN A 25 -3.59 6.90 -0.24
N MET A 26 -2.68 6.17 0.41
CA MET A 26 -1.77 5.19 -0.18
C MET A 26 -2.11 3.81 0.36
N PHE A 27 -2.03 2.79 -0.48
CA PHE A 27 -2.33 1.41 -0.10
C PHE A 27 -1.48 0.41 -0.88
N ILE A 28 -1.28 -0.77 -0.30
CA ILE A 28 -0.71 -1.93 -0.98
C ILE A 28 -1.69 -3.08 -0.83
N VAL A 29 -2.08 -3.67 -1.96
CA VAL A 29 -2.91 -4.87 -2.00
C VAL A 29 -2.12 -6.02 -2.60
N ARG A 30 -2.41 -7.24 -2.15
CA ARG A 30 -1.73 -8.46 -2.60
C ARG A 30 -2.75 -9.54 -2.99
N CYS A 31 -2.46 -10.28 -4.05
CA CYS A 31 -3.22 -11.46 -4.42
C CYS A 31 -3.01 -12.58 -3.39
N PRO A 32 -4.07 -13.24 -2.89
CA PRO A 32 -3.90 -14.41 -2.04
C PRO A 32 -3.12 -15.51 -2.78
N GLN A 33 -2.15 -16.13 -2.09
CA GLN A 33 -1.24 -17.11 -2.69
C GLN A 33 -1.96 -18.21 -3.47
N LYS A 34 -3.00 -18.80 -2.88
CA LYS A 34 -3.79 -19.86 -3.52
C LYS A 34 -4.44 -19.40 -4.83
N ALA A 35 -4.96 -18.16 -4.85
CA ALA A 35 -5.60 -17.61 -6.05
C ALA A 35 -4.57 -17.30 -7.14
N SER A 36 -3.35 -16.90 -6.76
CA SER A 36 -2.25 -16.72 -7.70
C SER A 36 -1.78 -18.05 -8.31
N GLU A 37 -1.54 -19.06 -7.47
CA GLU A 37 -1.15 -20.41 -7.92
C GLU A 37 -2.19 -21.01 -8.88
N GLU A 38 -3.48 -20.94 -8.54
CA GLU A 38 -4.58 -21.39 -9.41
C GLU A 38 -4.65 -20.63 -10.74
N ALA A 39 -4.25 -19.37 -10.78
CA ALA A 39 -4.28 -18.56 -12.00
C ALA A 39 -3.21 -18.98 -13.01
N ASP A 40 -2.06 -19.45 -12.52
CA ASP A 40 -0.92 -19.87 -13.33
C ASP A 40 -1.03 -21.32 -13.85
N GLU A 41 -2.03 -22.10 -13.41
CA GLU A 41 -2.28 -23.47 -13.90
C GLU A 41 -2.74 -23.49 -15.38
N GLU A 42 -2.25 -24.46 -16.16
CA GLU A 42 -2.73 -24.70 -17.53
C GLU A 42 -4.23 -25.05 -17.51
N GLN A 43 -5.05 -24.31 -18.26
CA GLN A 43 -6.54 -24.36 -18.28
C GLN A 43 -7.28 -23.62 -17.14
N SER A 44 -6.59 -22.80 -16.34
CA SER A 44 -7.21 -21.98 -15.27
C SER A 44 -8.37 -21.09 -15.75
N GLY A 45 -8.32 -20.61 -16.99
CA GLY A 45 -9.33 -19.70 -17.55
C GLY A 45 -10.77 -20.23 -17.48
N LEU A 46 -11.00 -21.53 -17.72
CA LEU A 46 -12.35 -22.10 -17.65
C LEU A 46 -12.82 -22.28 -16.20
N HIS A 47 -11.90 -22.60 -15.29
CA HIS A 47 -12.18 -22.73 -13.86
C HIS A 47 -12.51 -21.37 -13.22
N LEU A 48 -11.74 -20.33 -13.56
CA LEU A 48 -11.95 -18.97 -13.05
C LEU A 48 -13.26 -18.35 -13.56
N MET A 49 -13.62 -18.59 -14.84
CA MET A 49 -14.89 -18.10 -15.42
C MET A 49 -16.13 -18.75 -14.80
N ASN A 50 -16.02 -20.00 -14.38
CA ASN A 50 -17.12 -20.75 -13.77
C ASN A 50 -17.14 -20.65 -12.23
N ALA A 51 -16.17 -19.94 -11.64
CA ALA A 51 -16.10 -19.78 -10.20
C ALA A 51 -17.32 -19.01 -9.69
N ARG A 52 -17.83 -19.42 -8.52
CA ARG A 52 -19.00 -18.78 -7.94
C ARG A 52 -18.68 -17.34 -7.53
N ASP A 53 -19.50 -16.41 -8.00
CA ASP A 53 -19.43 -15.02 -7.58
C ASP A 53 -19.54 -14.89 -6.06
N TYR A 54 -18.75 -13.97 -5.50
CA TYR A 54 -18.76 -13.64 -4.09
C TYR A 54 -18.99 -12.14 -3.93
N LEU A 55 -19.99 -11.73 -3.13
CA LEU A 55 -20.32 -10.31 -2.89
C LEU A 55 -20.45 -9.47 -4.18
N HIS A 56 -21.21 -9.97 -5.17
CA HIS A 56 -21.45 -9.29 -6.45
C HIS A 56 -20.16 -8.90 -7.20
N GLY A 57 -19.13 -9.72 -7.12
CA GLY A 57 -17.92 -9.58 -7.91
C GLY A 57 -17.21 -10.93 -8.04
N THR A 58 -15.91 -10.87 -8.33
CA THR A 58 -15.05 -12.05 -8.49
C THR A 58 -15.08 -12.97 -7.27
N SER A 59 -14.82 -14.25 -7.51
CA SER A 59 -14.73 -15.30 -6.48
C SER A 59 -13.62 -15.02 -5.45
N GLN A 60 -12.51 -14.42 -5.89
CA GLN A 60 -11.35 -14.08 -5.06
C GLN A 60 -11.30 -12.59 -4.72
N ARG A 61 -10.73 -12.25 -3.56
CA ARG A 61 -10.55 -10.89 -3.05
C ARG A 61 -9.09 -10.66 -2.68
N LEU A 62 -8.60 -9.45 -2.94
CA LEU A 62 -7.24 -9.06 -2.60
C LEU A 62 -7.12 -8.79 -1.10
N ASP A 63 -5.96 -9.13 -0.54
CA ASP A 63 -5.61 -8.82 0.83
C ASP A 63 -5.00 -7.42 0.93
N LEU A 64 -5.37 -6.67 1.97
CA LEU A 64 -4.80 -5.35 2.24
C LEU A 64 -3.52 -5.51 3.07
N MET A 65 -2.36 -5.20 2.49
CA MET A 65 -1.06 -5.29 3.16
C MET A 65 -0.72 -4.02 3.94
N CYS A 66 -1.06 -2.86 3.39
CA CYS A 66 -0.73 -1.56 3.98
C CYS A 66 -1.79 -0.52 3.60
N HIS A 67 -2.06 0.41 4.51
CA HIS A 67 -2.89 1.59 4.29
C HIS A 67 -2.29 2.77 5.05
N PHE A 68 -2.19 3.93 4.40
CA PHE A 68 -1.66 5.13 5.04
C PHE A 68 -2.26 6.40 4.42
N TYR A 69 -2.73 7.31 5.26
CA TYR A 69 -3.22 8.61 4.83
C TYR A 69 -2.06 9.62 4.68
N THR A 70 -1.81 10.04 3.43
CA THR A 70 -0.77 11.01 3.07
C THR A 70 -1.26 12.45 3.10
N GLN A 71 -2.57 12.68 3.20
CA GLN A 71 -3.26 13.97 3.05
C GLN A 71 -3.18 14.58 1.65
N ASP A 72 -2.00 14.59 1.03
CA ASP A 72 -1.84 14.95 -0.38
C ASP A 72 -2.30 13.81 -1.28
N ILE A 73 -2.91 14.16 -2.42
CA ILE A 73 -3.45 13.21 -3.39
C ILE A 73 -2.29 12.65 -4.21
N PRO A 74 -1.99 11.35 -4.15
CA PRO A 74 -0.92 10.77 -4.96
C PRO A 74 -1.26 10.84 -6.45
N THR A 75 -0.33 11.32 -7.26
CA THR A 75 -0.48 11.52 -8.72
C THR A 75 0.43 10.61 -9.55
N SER A 76 1.57 10.20 -9.00
CA SER A 76 2.45 9.21 -9.62
C SER A 76 3.16 8.36 -8.57
N MET A 77 3.58 7.16 -8.95
CA MET A 77 4.26 6.22 -8.07
C MET A 77 5.19 5.31 -8.86
N ALA A 78 6.38 5.03 -8.33
CA ALA A 78 7.35 4.13 -8.93
C ALA A 78 8.18 3.42 -7.87
N LYS A 79 8.37 2.10 -8.05
CA LYS A 79 9.43 1.37 -7.35
C LYS A 79 10.77 1.71 -8.03
N THR A 80 11.72 2.25 -7.28
CA THR A 80 13.01 2.69 -7.82
C THR A 80 14.09 2.68 -6.73
N SER A 81 15.35 2.82 -7.11
CA SER A 81 16.46 3.08 -6.20
C SER A 81 16.97 4.51 -6.40
N LEU A 82 17.06 5.27 -5.30
CA LEU A 82 17.47 6.69 -5.34
C LEU A 82 18.98 6.89 -5.28
N VAL A 83 19.73 5.84 -4.95
CA VAL A 83 21.19 5.86 -4.79
C VAL A 83 21.76 4.61 -5.45
N VAL A 84 22.94 4.73 -6.07
CA VAL A 84 23.62 3.58 -6.67
C VAL A 84 23.90 2.51 -5.61
N GLY A 85 23.39 1.30 -5.81
CA GLY A 85 23.49 0.20 -4.83
C GLY A 85 22.59 0.35 -3.61
N GLY A 86 21.72 1.36 -3.57
CA GLY A 86 20.72 1.53 -2.53
C GLY A 86 19.55 0.55 -2.68
N GLN A 87 18.84 0.31 -1.59
CA GLN A 87 17.64 -0.51 -1.59
C GLN A 87 16.52 0.10 -2.44
N ASP A 88 15.64 -0.77 -2.94
CA ASP A 88 14.43 -0.35 -3.63
C ASP A 88 13.49 0.35 -2.65
N VAL A 89 12.93 1.47 -3.10
CA VAL A 89 11.95 2.27 -2.38
C VAL A 89 10.75 2.56 -3.26
N LEU A 90 9.63 2.93 -2.63
CA LEU A 90 8.45 3.39 -3.33
C LEU A 90 8.42 4.92 -3.32
N LEU A 91 8.82 5.52 -4.44
CA LEU A 91 8.77 6.96 -4.67
C LEU A 91 7.37 7.35 -5.16
N TRP A 92 6.80 8.44 -4.63
CA TRP A 92 5.52 8.96 -5.08
C TRP A 92 5.52 10.49 -5.13
N SER A 93 4.67 11.05 -5.99
CA SER A 93 4.40 12.49 -6.08
C SER A 93 2.97 12.81 -5.70
N GLY A 94 2.75 13.93 -5.02
CA GLY A 94 1.44 14.44 -4.62
C GLY A 94 0.98 15.63 -5.46
N LEU A 95 -0.33 15.87 -5.50
CA LEU A 95 -0.95 16.98 -6.23
C LEU A 95 -0.51 18.35 -5.71
N MET A 96 -0.29 18.48 -4.39
CA MET A 96 0.16 19.72 -3.76
C MET A 96 1.69 19.91 -3.81
N GLY A 97 2.40 19.06 -4.56
CA GLY A 97 3.85 19.15 -4.74
C GLY A 97 4.68 18.29 -3.79
N THR A 98 4.04 17.42 -2.99
CA THR A 98 4.76 16.47 -2.14
C THR A 98 5.59 15.52 -2.99
N ILE A 99 6.84 15.26 -2.60
CA ILE A 99 7.64 14.14 -3.10
C ILE A 99 7.98 13.28 -1.90
N GLY A 100 7.39 12.08 -1.84
CA GLY A 100 7.50 11.19 -0.69
C GLY A 100 8.08 9.84 -1.05
N VAL A 101 8.59 9.13 -0.04
CA VAL A 101 9.20 7.81 -0.18
C VAL A 101 8.68 6.89 0.91
N PHE A 102 8.31 5.66 0.55
CA PHE A 102 8.17 4.56 1.51
C PHE A 102 9.39 3.64 1.40
N ILE A 103 10.05 3.42 2.53
CA ILE A 103 11.29 2.64 2.62
C ILE A 103 10.99 1.36 3.39
N PRO A 104 11.25 0.17 2.81
CA PRO A 104 11.13 -1.08 3.56
C PRO A 104 12.23 -1.12 4.64
N LEU A 105 11.85 -1.51 5.86
CA LEU A 105 12.82 -1.75 6.93
C LEU A 105 13.45 -3.13 6.75
N ILE A 106 14.76 -3.21 6.95
CA ILE A 106 15.56 -4.41 6.65
C ILE A 106 15.40 -5.45 7.77
N SER A 107 15.41 -4.99 9.02
CA SER A 107 15.33 -5.84 10.21
C SER A 107 14.04 -5.59 10.98
N ARG A 108 13.62 -6.60 11.74
CA ARG A 108 12.47 -6.46 12.64
C ARG A 108 12.82 -5.53 13.81
N GLU A 109 14.07 -5.56 14.24
CA GLU A 109 14.60 -4.70 15.29
C GLU A 109 14.48 -3.22 14.91
N ASP A 110 14.77 -2.86 13.66
CA ASP A 110 14.58 -1.48 13.16
C ASP A 110 13.09 -1.11 13.17
N ALA A 111 12.20 -2.03 12.78
CA ALA A 111 10.75 -1.78 12.80
C ALA A 111 10.23 -1.56 14.22
N ASP A 112 10.63 -2.42 15.17
CA ASP A 112 10.25 -2.30 16.57
C ASP A 112 10.81 -1.00 17.19
N PHE A 113 12.02 -0.60 16.80
CA PHE A 113 12.63 0.67 17.19
C PHE A 113 11.82 1.87 16.69
N PHE A 114 11.54 1.96 15.38
CA PHE A 114 10.80 3.10 14.83
C PHE A 114 9.34 3.14 15.30
N GLN A 115 8.70 1.98 15.49
CA GLN A 115 7.36 1.92 16.05
C GLN A 115 7.32 2.43 17.50
N SER A 116 8.31 2.03 18.32
CA SER A 116 8.42 2.50 19.69
C SER A 116 8.72 3.99 19.74
N LEU A 117 9.65 4.47 18.91
CA LEU A 117 9.97 5.90 18.79
C LEU A 117 8.75 6.72 18.38
N GLU A 118 8.00 6.27 17.37
CA GLU A 118 6.78 6.94 16.93
C GLU A 118 5.75 7.03 18.07
N SER A 119 5.56 5.97 18.85
CA SER A 119 4.65 5.99 20.00
C SER A 119 5.05 7.04 21.03
N HIS A 120 6.34 7.18 21.34
CA HIS A 120 6.80 8.21 22.28
C HIS A 120 6.60 9.62 21.71
N LEU A 121 6.95 9.85 20.44
CA LEU A 121 6.76 11.16 19.80
C LEU A 121 5.29 11.59 19.76
N ARG A 122 4.34 10.66 19.59
CA ARG A 122 2.91 10.97 19.65
C ARG A 122 2.46 11.55 20.99
N THR A 123 3.13 11.19 22.09
CA THR A 123 2.81 11.67 23.44
C THR A 123 3.59 12.94 23.78
N GLU A 124 4.89 12.96 23.47
CA GLU A 124 5.80 14.05 23.86
C GLU A 124 5.76 15.25 22.91
N ASP A 125 5.43 15.04 21.62
CA ASP A 125 5.33 16.09 20.60
C ASP A 125 4.02 15.95 19.78
N PRO A 126 2.86 16.23 20.40
CA PRO A 126 1.57 16.04 19.75
C PRO A 126 1.38 17.04 18.60
N PRO A 127 0.59 16.69 17.55
CA PRO A 127 0.33 17.60 16.44
C PRO A 127 -0.23 18.95 16.88
N LEU A 128 0.38 20.04 16.39
CA LEU A 128 0.11 21.42 16.81
C LEU A 128 -1.37 21.83 16.77
N ALA A 129 -2.13 21.32 15.80
CA ALA A 129 -3.55 21.63 15.63
C ALA A 129 -4.49 20.77 16.50
N GLY A 130 -3.96 20.00 17.45
CA GLY A 130 -4.75 19.18 18.39
C GLY A 130 -5.36 17.92 17.78
N ARG A 131 -4.92 17.51 16.58
CA ARG A 131 -5.31 16.22 15.99
C ARG A 131 -4.53 15.09 16.64
N ASP A 132 -5.20 13.96 16.88
CA ASP A 132 -4.50 12.72 17.20
C ASP A 132 -3.77 12.18 15.95
N HIS A 133 -2.47 11.89 16.08
CA HIS A 133 -1.64 11.47 14.95
C HIS A 133 -2.10 10.12 14.36
N LEU A 134 -2.44 9.14 15.21
CA LEU A 134 -2.84 7.81 14.74
C LEU A 134 -4.17 7.89 13.98
N MET A 135 -5.14 8.64 14.51
CA MET A 135 -6.41 8.90 13.83
C MET A 135 -6.24 9.69 12.54
N TYR A 136 -5.27 10.62 12.48
CA TYR A 136 -5.01 11.38 11.27
C TYR A 136 -4.40 10.52 10.15
N ARG A 137 -3.58 9.50 10.49
CA ARG A 137 -2.94 8.61 9.50
C ARG A 137 -3.81 7.44 9.04
N SER A 138 -4.98 7.22 9.64
CA SER A 138 -5.85 6.05 9.43
C SER A 138 -6.99 6.32 8.44
#